data_AF-A0A458YEY0-F1
#
_entry.id   AF-A0A458YEY0-F1
#
_cell.length_a   1.000
_cell.length_b   1.000
_cell.length_c   1.000
_cell.angle_alpha   90.00
_cell.angle_beta   90.00
_cell.angle_gamma   90.00
#
_symmetry.space_group_name_H-M   'P 1'
#
loop_
_entity.id
_entity.type
_entity.pdbx_description
1 polymer ?
#
loop_
_entity_poly.entity_id
_entity_poly.type
_entity_poly.pdbx_seq_one_letter_code
_entity_poly.pdbx_strand_id
1 'polypeptide(L)'
;MITNDDIKFMQSAREEMLAGRKFEVELLIEVANNVDPDTGEPLESQVASKIVSAHVTENAGKQVEINDGVLTKSADIKVDISLEDWTPITFFNYAQKKYKVVGTPQKGIGQRNRVEVLGELIH
;
A
#
# COMPACT_ATOMS: atom_id res chain seq x y z
N MET A 1 -13.35 20.53 -29.62
CA MET A 1 -12.35 19.43 -29.66
C MET A 1 -11.42 19.69 -28.48
N ILE A 2 -11.17 18.69 -27.64
CA ILE A 2 -10.22 18.85 -26.53
C ILE A 2 -8.81 18.81 -27.14
N THR A 3 -8.01 19.82 -26.84
CA THR A 3 -6.64 19.96 -27.35
C THR A 3 -5.64 19.22 -26.44
N ASN A 4 -4.44 18.98 -26.95
CA ASN A 4 -3.39 18.33 -26.14
C ASN A 4 -2.97 19.16 -24.92
N ASP A 5 -3.12 20.49 -24.99
CA ASP A 5 -2.84 21.37 -23.85
C ASP A 5 -3.92 21.26 -22.78
N ASP A 6 -5.19 21.10 -23.16
CA ASP A 6 -6.28 20.79 -22.22
C ASP A 6 -6.02 19.47 -21.48
N ILE A 7 -5.49 18.45 -22.18
CA ILE A 7 -5.14 17.15 -21.59
C ILE A 7 -4.02 17.31 -20.55
N LYS A 8 -2.96 18.06 -20.88
CA LYS A 8 -1.85 18.32 -19.95
C LYS A 8 -2.30 19.12 -18.73
N PHE A 9 -3.17 20.11 -18.93
CA PHE A 9 -3.74 20.89 -17.84
C PHE A 9 -4.58 20.03 -16.89
N MET A 10 -5.42 19.13 -17.44
CA MET A 10 -6.19 18.19 -16.62
C MET A 10 -5.29 17.21 -15.85
N GLN A 11 -4.17 16.79 -16.44
CA GLN A 11 -3.19 15.95 -15.76
C GLN A 11 -2.49 16.70 -14.62
N SER A 12 -2.01 17.92 -14.87
CA SER A 12 -1.33 18.72 -13.84
C SER A 12 -2.26 19.13 -12.70
N ALA A 13 -3.49 19.55 -13.00
CA ALA A 13 -4.48 19.89 -12.00
C ALA A 13 -4.86 18.67 -11.14
N ARG A 14 -4.93 17.48 -11.75
CA ARG A 14 -5.14 16.23 -11.01
C ARG A 14 -3.96 15.89 -10.10
N GLU A 15 -2.73 16.06 -10.58
CA GLU A 15 -1.52 15.86 -9.77
C GLU A 15 -1.49 16.82 -8.58
N GLU A 16 -1.88 18.09 -8.78
CA GLU A 16 -1.97 19.10 -7.73
C GLU A 16 -3.05 18.75 -6.68
N MET A 17 -4.23 18.31 -7.12
CA MET A 17 -5.29 17.82 -6.22
C MET A 17 -4.88 16.56 -5.45
N LEU A 18 -4.09 15.67 -6.07
CA LEU A 18 -3.57 14.47 -5.42
C LEU A 18 -2.40 14.79 -4.48
N ALA A 19 -1.58 15.80 -4.78
CA ALA A 19 -0.47 16.23 -3.92
C ALA A 19 -0.95 16.67 -2.53
N GLY A 20 -2.11 17.33 -2.44
CA GLY A 20 -2.75 17.66 -1.15
C GLY A 20 -3.36 16.47 -0.39
N ARG A 21 -3.37 15.27 -0.99
CA ARG A 21 -3.92 14.02 -0.42
C ARG A 21 -2.89 12.90 -0.31
N LYS A 22 -1.60 13.24 -0.35
CA LYS A 22 -0.52 12.29 -0.10
C LYS A 22 -0.27 12.19 1.39
N PHE A 23 -0.30 10.98 1.92
CA PHE A 23 0.01 10.67 3.30
C PHE A 23 1.27 9.81 3.40
N GLU A 24 1.95 9.90 4.53
CA GLU A 24 3.09 9.04 4.81
C GLU A 24 2.62 7.69 5.34
N VAL A 25 3.14 6.63 4.74
CA VAL A 25 2.89 5.24 5.14
C VAL A 25 4.22 4.58 5.41
N GLU A 26 4.34 3.92 6.56
CA GLU A 26 5.57 3.21 6.94
C GLU A 26 5.44 1.73 6.56
N LEU A 27 6.26 1.29 5.62
CA LEU A 27 6.33 -0.11 5.19
C LEU A 27 7.28 -0.89 6.12
N LEU A 28 6.83 -2.02 6.66
CA LEU A 28 7.63 -2.89 7.52
C LEU A 28 8.20 -4.05 6.70
N ILE A 29 9.50 -4.00 6.45
CA ILE A 29 10.24 -4.96 5.64
C ILE A 29 10.88 -5.99 6.57
N GLU A 30 10.45 -7.24 6.45
CA GLU A 30 11.09 -8.36 7.14
C GLU A 30 12.40 -8.71 6.43
N VAL A 31 13.52 -8.49 7.11
CA VAL A 31 14.83 -8.92 6.61
C VAL A 31 15.01 -10.38 7.01
N ALA A 32 15.20 -11.26 6.02
CA ALA A 32 15.38 -12.69 6.24
C ALA A 32 16.56 -12.94 7.19
N ASN A 33 16.34 -13.82 8.17
CA ASN A 33 17.31 -14.11 9.21
C ASN A 33 18.59 -14.64 8.59
N ASN A 34 19.71 -13.97 8.87
CA ASN A 34 21.00 -14.60 8.73
C ASN A 34 21.12 -15.67 9.81
N VAL A 35 21.77 -16.77 9.47
CA VAL A 35 22.15 -17.79 10.44
C VAL A 35 23.46 -17.33 11.05
N ASP A 36 23.59 -17.42 12.38
CA ASP A 36 24.88 -17.18 13.02
C ASP A 36 25.91 -18.20 12.48
N PRO A 37 27.03 -17.75 11.89
CA PRO A 37 28.01 -18.63 11.26
C PRO A 37 28.75 -19.53 12.27
N ASP A 38 28.76 -19.18 13.55
CA ASP A 38 29.45 -19.93 14.60
C ASP A 38 28.50 -20.89 15.36
N THR A 39 27.23 -20.51 15.56
CA THR A 39 26.27 -21.32 16.35
C THR A 39 25.19 -22.02 15.53
N GLY A 40 24.96 -21.62 14.28
CA GLY A 40 23.90 -22.17 13.44
C GLY A 40 22.48 -21.77 13.87
N GLU A 41 22.35 -20.88 14.86
CA GLU A 41 21.07 -20.40 15.34
C GLU A 41 20.50 -19.31 14.41
N PRO A 42 19.18 -19.29 14.15
CA PRO A 42 18.56 -18.20 13.39
C PRO A 42 18.62 -16.91 14.22
N LEU A 43 19.26 -15.88 13.68
CA LEU A 43 19.26 -14.55 14.31
C LEU A 43 17.84 -13.96 14.32
N GLU A 44 17.54 -13.11 15.31
CA GLU A 44 16.26 -12.41 15.37
C GLU A 44 15.98 -11.64 14.08
N SER A 45 14.75 -11.74 13.57
CA SER A 45 14.32 -11.04 12.36
C SER A 45 14.40 -9.54 12.57
N GLN A 46 15.26 -8.88 11.79
CA GLN A 46 15.32 -7.43 11.79
C GLN A 46 14.15 -6.90 10.94
N VAL A 47 13.33 -6.05 11.55
CA VAL A 47 12.29 -5.31 10.84
C VAL A 47 12.89 -3.97 10.42
N ALA A 48 13.17 -3.81 9.13
CA ALA A 48 13.54 -2.52 8.58
C ALA A 48 12.26 -1.74 8.25
N SER A 49 12.26 -0.41 8.42
CA SER A 49 11.14 0.43 8.02
C SER A 49 11.50 1.36 6.86
N LYS A 50 10.54 1.57 5.95
CA LYS A 50 10.66 2.51 4.82
C LYS A 50 9.42 3.38 4.77
N ILE A 51 9.59 4.69 4.88
CA ILE A 51 8.49 5.66 4.77
C ILE A 51 8.28 5.97 3.28
N VAL A 52 7.04 5.86 2.81
CA VAL A 52 6.65 6.17 1.44
C VAL A 52 5.47 7.14 1.42
N SER A 53 5.43 7.97 0.39
CA SER A 53 4.30 8.86 0.14
C SER A 53 3.23 8.12 -0.68
N ALA A 54 2.02 8.03 -0.15
CA ALA A 54 0.96 7.23 -0.74
C ALA A 54 -0.40 7.93 -0.68
N HIS A 55 -1.33 7.54 -1.55
CA HIS A 55 -2.72 7.98 -1.45
C HIS A 55 -3.51 6.96 -0.61
N VAL A 56 -4.13 7.42 0.46
CA VAL A 56 -4.80 6.54 1.43
C VAL A 56 -6.30 6.75 1.37
N THR A 57 -7.04 5.64 1.29
CA THR A 57 -8.50 5.61 1.41
C THR A 57 -8.86 4.66 2.53
N GLU A 58 -9.37 5.20 3.63
CA GLU A 58 -9.91 4.41 4.73
C GLU A 58 -11.36 4.04 4.43
N ASN A 59 -11.70 2.75 4.52
CA ASN A 59 -13.07 2.30 4.43
C ASN A 59 -13.69 2.36 5.83
N ALA A 60 -14.44 3.42 6.12
CA ALA A 60 -15.10 3.61 7.42
C ALA A 60 -16.27 2.64 7.69
N GLY A 61 -16.62 1.78 6.72
CA GLY A 61 -17.68 0.78 6.85
C GLY A 61 -17.12 -0.62 6.64
N LYS A 62 -17.38 -1.53 7.57
CA LYS A 62 -17.25 -2.97 7.35
C LYS A 62 -18.26 -3.37 6.25
N GLN A 63 -17.84 -3.32 4.99
CA GLN A 63 -18.59 -3.91 3.89
C GLN A 63 -18.34 -5.41 3.91
N VAL A 64 -19.15 -6.10 4.72
CA VAL A 64 -19.24 -7.55 4.66
C VAL A 64 -20.17 -7.87 3.50
N GLU A 65 -19.60 -8.26 2.37
CA GLU A 65 -20.37 -8.74 1.22
C GLU A 65 -20.41 -10.26 1.27
N ILE A 66 -21.62 -10.82 1.22
CA ILE A 66 -21.83 -12.25 1.05
C ILE A 66 -22.06 -12.49 -0.44
N ASN A 67 -21.04 -12.96 -1.13
CA ASN A 67 -21.14 -13.43 -2.51
C ASN A 67 -21.10 -14.96 -2.50
N ASP A 68 -22.15 -15.61 -2.98
CA ASP A 68 -22.27 -17.08 -3.10
C ASP A 68 -21.96 -17.86 -1.81
N GLY A 69 -22.34 -17.33 -0.65
CA GLY A 69 -22.11 -17.97 0.66
C GLY A 69 -20.68 -17.80 1.21
N VAL A 70 -19.81 -17.06 0.51
CA VAL A 70 -18.47 -16.70 0.99
C VAL A 70 -18.49 -15.29 1.57
N LEU A 71 -18.11 -15.18 2.84
CA LEU A 71 -17.90 -13.90 3.53
C LEU A 71 -16.66 -13.22 2.97
N THR A 72 -16.87 -12.19 2.14
CA THR A 72 -15.78 -11.35 1.65
C THR A 72 -15.66 -10.14 2.58
N LYS A 73 -14.59 -10.11 3.40
CA LYS A 73 -14.25 -8.90 4.15
C LYS A 73 -13.65 -7.88 3.20
N SER A 74 -14.28 -6.72 3.05
CA SER A 74 -13.65 -5.55 2.47
C SER A 74 -12.41 -5.18 3.30
N ALA A 75 -11.28 -4.89 2.64
CA ALA A 75 -10.11 -4.34 3.34
C ALA A 75 -10.47 -3.04 4.07
N ASP A 76 -9.93 -2.84 5.28
CA ASP A 76 -10.18 -1.66 6.11
C ASP A 76 -9.53 -0.41 5.51
N ILE A 77 -8.43 -0.59 4.80
CA ILE A 77 -7.68 0.49 4.18
C ILE A 77 -7.17 0.09 2.81
N LYS A 78 -7.16 1.05 1.89
CA LYS A 78 -6.49 0.95 0.60
C LYS A 78 -5.44 2.04 0.50
N VAL A 79 -4.22 1.65 0.14
CA VAL A 79 -3.07 2.54 0.01
C VAL A 79 -2.51 2.39 -1.40
N ASP A 80 -2.56 3.46 -2.19
CA ASP A 80 -2.01 3.49 -3.54
C ASP A 80 -0.58 4.02 -3.49
N ILE A 81 0.40 3.16 -3.81
CA ILE A 81 1.84 3.44 -3.76
C ILE A 81 2.42 3.38 -5.17
N SER A 82 3.30 4.32 -5.52
CA SER A 82 4.06 4.27 -6.77
C SER A 82 4.90 3.00 -6.85
N LEU A 83 4.96 2.37 -8.03
CA LEU A 83 5.67 1.10 -8.18
C LEU A 83 7.19 1.22 -7.94
N GLU A 84 7.75 2.42 -8.16
CA GLU A 84 9.16 2.75 -7.89
C GLU A 84 9.50 2.78 -6.40
N ASP A 85 8.52 3.16 -5.56
CA ASP A 85 8.69 3.28 -4.12
C ASP A 85 8.26 2.00 -3.37
N TRP A 86 7.55 1.11 -4.05
CA TRP A 86 7.00 -0.10 -3.47
C TRP A 86 8.05 -1.19 -3.20
N THR A 87 8.01 -1.73 -1.99
CA THR A 87 8.73 -2.96 -1.61
C THR A 87 7.71 -3.97 -1.08
N PRO A 88 7.80 -5.26 -1.46
CA PRO A 88 6.95 -6.30 -0.88
C PRO A 88 7.08 -6.33 0.65
N ILE A 89 5.94 -6.24 1.34
CA ILE A 89 5.85 -6.21 2.80
C ILE A 89 4.66 -7.03 3.30
N THR A 90 4.78 -7.55 4.52
CA THR A 90 3.70 -8.26 5.23
C THR A 90 2.84 -7.29 6.03
N PHE A 91 3.43 -6.22 6.55
CA PHE A 91 2.79 -5.25 7.43
C PHE A 91 3.17 -3.82 7.07
N PHE A 92 2.27 -2.88 7.34
CA PHE A 92 2.56 -1.45 7.27
C PHE A 92 1.88 -0.70 8.40
N ASN A 93 2.45 0.44 8.78
CA ASN A 93 1.86 1.37 9.72
C ASN A 93 1.31 2.59 9.00
N TYR A 94 0.13 3.01 9.42
CA TYR A 94 -0.50 4.25 9.00
C TYR A 94 -1.30 4.83 10.17
N ALA A 95 -1.18 6.14 10.41
CA ALA A 95 -1.89 6.82 11.50
C ALA A 95 -1.77 6.10 12.87
N GLN A 96 -0.56 5.66 13.23
CA GLN A 96 -0.25 4.91 14.47
C GLN A 96 -0.96 3.54 14.61
N LYS A 97 -1.58 3.05 13.54
CA LYS A 97 -2.22 1.73 13.47
C LYS A 97 -1.41 0.80 12.59
N LYS A 98 -1.36 -0.48 12.96
CA LYS A 98 -0.67 -1.53 12.21
C LYS A 98 -1.67 -2.32 11.37
N TYR A 99 -1.37 -2.46 10.09
CA TYR A 99 -2.19 -3.17 9.13
C TYR A 99 -1.44 -4.36 8.56
N LYS A 100 -2.15 -5.46 8.37
CA LYS A 100 -1.67 -6.63 7.62
C LYS A 100 -2.02 -6.46 6.16
N VAL A 101 -1.07 -6.70 5.26
CA VAL A 101 -1.32 -6.69 3.82
C VAL A 101 -2.13 -7.93 3.44
N VAL A 102 -3.28 -7.71 2.81
CA VAL A 102 -4.21 -8.75 2.33
C VAL A 102 -4.14 -8.92 0.82
N GLY A 103 -3.80 -7.84 0.09
CA GLY A 103 -3.66 -7.89 -1.36
C GLY A 103 -2.88 -6.71 -1.91
N THR A 104 -2.22 -6.92 -3.05
CA THR A 104 -1.35 -5.93 -3.71
C THR A 104 -1.56 -5.86 -5.23
N PRO A 105 -2.81 -5.72 -5.73
CA PRO A 105 -3.05 -5.60 -7.17
C PRO A 105 -2.29 -4.42 -7.77
N GLN A 106 -1.52 -4.71 -8.82
CA GLN A 106 -0.81 -3.69 -9.59
C GLN A 106 -1.76 -3.09 -10.62
N LYS A 107 -1.86 -1.76 -10.65
CA LYS A 107 -2.72 -1.02 -11.57
C LYS A 107 -1.95 0.06 -12.33
N GLY A 108 -2.53 0.52 -13.42
CA GLY A 108 -2.04 1.67 -14.18
C GLY A 108 -2.78 1.85 -15.50
N ILE A 109 -2.62 3.02 -16.11
CA ILE A 109 -3.24 3.38 -17.40
C ILE A 109 -2.15 3.24 -18.47
N GLY A 110 -2.32 2.31 -19.41
CA GLY A 110 -1.34 2.03 -20.46
C GLY A 110 -0.13 1.20 -20.01
N GLN A 111 0.39 1.44 -18.80
CA GLN A 111 1.43 0.62 -18.14
C GLN A 111 1.16 0.55 -16.63
N ARG A 112 1.61 -0.53 -15.97
CA ARG A 112 1.50 -0.67 -14.51
C ARG A 112 2.43 0.35 -13.85
N ASN A 113 1.86 1.27 -13.07
CA ASN A 113 2.61 2.37 -12.46
C ASN A 113 2.38 2.50 -10.95
N ARG A 114 1.38 1.79 -10.40
CA ARG A 114 1.09 1.79 -8.97
C ARG A 114 0.72 0.41 -8.45
N VAL A 115 0.93 0.21 -7.17
CA VAL A 115 0.45 -0.92 -6.40
C VAL A 115 -0.65 -0.42 -5.47
N GLU A 116 -1.85 -1.00 -5.58
CA GLU A 116 -2.90 -0.75 -4.59
C GLU A 116 -2.73 -1.79 -3.49
N VAL A 117 -2.31 -1.35 -2.30
CA VAL A 117 -2.11 -2.18 -1.12
C VAL A 117 -3.40 -2.17 -0.30
N LEU A 118 -3.98 -3.35 -0.11
CA LEU A 118 -5.17 -3.56 0.69
C LEU A 118 -4.74 -4.06 2.08
N GLY A 119 -5.15 -3.35 3.13
CA GLY A 119 -4.79 -3.67 4.51
C GLY A 119 -5.99 -4.00 5.39
N GLU A 120 -5.80 -4.94 6.32
CA GLU A 120 -6.71 -5.23 7.43
C GLU A 120 -6.06 -4.77 8.75
N LEU A 121 -6.83 -4.09 9.60
CA LEU A 121 -6.36 -3.56 10.87
C LEU A 121 -6.10 -4.70 11.86
N ILE A 122 -4.88 -4.77 12.38
CA ILE A 122 -4.52 -5.73 13.43
C ILE A 122 -4.90 -5.12 14.77
N HIS A 123 -5.70 -5.85 15.56
CA HIS A 123 -6.06 -5.50 16.93
C HIS A 123 -5.08 -6.16 17.92
#